data_AF-A0A9P8CYF2-F1
#
_entry.id   AF-A0A9P8CYF2-F1
#
_cell.length_a   1.000
_cell.length_b   1.000
_cell.length_c   1.000
_cell.angle_alpha   90.00
_cell.angle_beta   90.00
_cell.angle_gamma   90.00
#
_symmetry.space_group_name_H-M   'P 1'
#
loop_
_entity.id
_entity.type
_entity.pdbx_description
1 polymer ?
#
loop_
_entity_poly.entity_id
_entity_poly.type
_entity_poly.pdbx_seq_one_letter_code
_entity_poly.pdbx_strand_id
1 'polypeptide(L)'
;TQNLLYDISQTTIPWDHMDKEFLLVPHRWSIRSIVRFMLFMGPWSSIFDITTYLFMWFYFDIKTADDPYKILLFQTGWFCEGALSQLLVIYIIRSPKIPFIQTNAAKPIMVATVIISAIILGLPFIDAFHGFFQMVHLPAIYYAYLFGCLFSYFVVTQFAKMIYLRLFNTWF
;
A
#
# COMPACT_ATOMS: atom_id res chain seq x y z
N THR A 1 9.59 -0.58 12.78
CA THR A 1 8.27 -0.86 13.42
C THR A 1 7.14 -1.07 12.41
N GLN A 2 7.22 -0.58 11.16
CA GLN A 2 6.24 -0.92 10.09
C GLN A 2 6.02 -2.43 9.89
N ASN A 3 7.08 -3.23 10.00
CA ASN A 3 7.01 -4.68 9.77
C ASN A 3 6.04 -5.42 10.71
N LEU A 4 5.79 -4.92 11.93
CA LEU A 4 4.94 -5.63 12.88
C LEU A 4 3.45 -5.58 12.51
N LEU A 5 2.97 -4.40 12.11
CA LEU A 5 1.60 -4.23 11.60
C LEU A 5 1.44 -4.94 10.25
N TYR A 6 2.48 -4.93 9.43
CA TYR A 6 2.55 -5.67 8.17
C TYR A 6 2.40 -7.18 8.37
N ASP A 7 3.20 -7.79 9.26
CA ASP A 7 3.18 -9.22 9.55
C ASP A 7 1.81 -9.66 10.13
N ILE A 8 1.19 -8.81 10.94
CA ILE A 8 -0.17 -9.05 11.45
C ILE A 8 -1.19 -9.03 10.30
N SER A 9 -1.08 -8.11 9.33
CA SER A 9 -1.97 -8.09 8.16
C SER A 9 -1.74 -9.29 7.23
N GLN A 10 -0.51 -9.83 7.18
CA GLN A 10 -0.20 -11.02 6.39
C GLN A 10 -0.76 -12.29 7.02
N THR A 11 -0.94 -12.30 8.34
CA THR A 11 -1.54 -13.43 9.06
C THR A 11 -3.01 -13.63 8.68
N THR A 12 -3.69 -12.62 8.12
CA THR A 12 -5.07 -12.74 7.63
C THR A 12 -5.20 -13.30 6.20
N ILE A 13 -4.10 -13.39 5.43
CA ILE A 13 -4.08 -13.92 4.06
C ILE A 13 -4.61 -15.37 3.96
N PRO A 14 -4.36 -16.30 4.90
CA PRO A 14 -4.89 -17.67 4.86
C PRO A 14 -6.43 -17.77 4.93
N TRP A 15 -7.10 -16.74 5.46
CA TRP A 15 -8.57 -16.69 5.53
C TRP A 15 -9.21 -16.04 4.30
N ASP A 16 -8.41 -15.64 3.32
CA ASP A 16 -8.90 -15.11 2.07
C ASP A 16 -9.55 -16.22 1.22
N HIS A 17 -10.82 -16.03 0.86
CA HIS A 17 -11.50 -16.92 -0.09
C HIS A 17 -10.88 -16.74 -1.47
N MET A 18 -10.11 -17.76 -1.91
CA MET A 18 -9.62 -17.84 -3.28
C MET A 18 -10.77 -18.03 -4.27
N ASP A 19 -10.65 -17.39 -5.43
CA ASP A 19 -11.62 -17.51 -6.51
C ASP A 19 -11.78 -18.99 -6.92
N LYS A 20 -13.04 -19.43 -7.10
CA LYS A 20 -13.35 -20.83 -7.43
C LYS A 20 -12.70 -21.29 -8.74
N GLU A 21 -12.44 -20.37 -9.67
CA GLU A 21 -11.72 -20.60 -10.93
C GLU A 21 -10.24 -20.97 -10.68
N PHE A 22 -9.62 -20.43 -9.62
CA PHE A 22 -8.23 -20.71 -9.24
C PHE A 22 -8.05 -22.12 -8.65
N LEU A 23 -9.14 -22.69 -8.08
CA LEU A 23 -9.18 -24.04 -7.52
C LEU A 23 -9.36 -25.14 -8.58
N LEU A 24 -9.73 -24.77 -9.81
CA LEU A 24 -10.02 -25.74 -10.88
C LEU A 24 -8.76 -26.32 -11.54
N VAL A 25 -7.61 -25.67 -11.39
CA VAL A 25 -6.36 -26.07 -12.04
C VAL A 25 -5.20 -25.97 -11.05
N PRO A 26 -4.38 -27.03 -10.88
CA PRO A 26 -3.20 -26.96 -10.01
C PRO A 26 -2.17 -25.98 -10.62
N HIS A 27 -1.98 -24.84 -9.96
CA HIS A 27 -0.97 -23.86 -10.37
C HIS A 27 0.39 -24.27 -9.80
N ARG A 28 1.39 -24.44 -10.68
CA ARG A 28 2.77 -24.72 -10.27
C ARG A 28 3.41 -23.42 -9.82
N TRP A 29 3.82 -23.34 -8.57
CA TRP A 29 4.54 -22.20 -8.02
C TRP A 29 5.85 -22.00 -8.77
N SER A 30 5.92 -20.99 -9.64
CA SER A 30 7.10 -20.71 -10.44
C SER A 30 7.83 -19.52 -9.83
N ILE A 31 8.97 -19.77 -9.21
CA ILE A 31 9.83 -18.71 -8.66
C ILE A 31 10.16 -17.68 -9.75
N ARG A 32 10.26 -18.13 -11.01
CA ARG A 32 10.53 -17.28 -12.17
C ARG A 32 9.39 -16.32 -12.54
N SER A 33 8.13 -16.64 -12.25
CA SER A 33 7.02 -15.69 -12.47
C SER A 33 6.93 -14.69 -11.34
N ILE A 34 7.18 -15.11 -10.09
CA ILE A 34 7.25 -14.23 -8.92
C ILE A 34 8.34 -13.17 -9.12
N VAL A 35 9.55 -13.57 -9.54
CA VAL A 35 10.64 -12.63 -9.80
C VAL A 35 10.32 -11.68 -10.96
N ARG A 36 9.70 -12.16 -12.04
CA ARG A 36 9.26 -11.30 -13.16
C ARG A 36 8.21 -10.28 -12.72
N PHE A 37 7.28 -10.70 -11.88
CA PHE A 37 6.27 -9.83 -11.31
C PHE A 37 6.89 -8.75 -10.41
N MET A 38 7.81 -9.13 -9.51
CA MET A 38 8.51 -8.17 -8.65
C MET A 38 9.35 -7.16 -9.47
N LEU A 39 10.07 -7.63 -10.49
CA LEU A 39 10.86 -6.74 -11.37
C LEU A 39 9.99 -5.80 -12.20
N PHE A 40 8.77 -6.21 -12.56
CA PHE A 40 7.87 -5.38 -13.34
C PHE A 40 7.10 -4.37 -12.48
N MET A 41 6.61 -4.78 -11.31
CA MET A 41 5.79 -3.94 -10.43
C MET A 41 6.63 -3.06 -9.49
N GLY A 42 7.81 -3.52 -9.08
CA GLY A 42 8.70 -2.81 -8.16
C GLY A 42 9.05 -1.38 -8.61
N PRO A 43 9.49 -1.16 -9.86
CA PRO A 43 9.82 0.18 -10.35
C PRO A 43 8.67 1.18 -10.25
N TRP A 44 7.43 0.73 -10.47
CA TRP A 44 6.27 1.60 -10.32
C TRP A 44 6.10 2.06 -8.87
N SER A 45 6.27 1.16 -7.90
CA SER A 45 6.18 1.53 -6.48
C SER A 45 7.27 2.52 -6.07
N SER A 46 8.51 2.29 -6.51
CA SER A 46 9.62 3.15 -6.15
C SER A 46 9.46 4.58 -6.65
N ILE A 47 8.77 4.80 -7.79
CA ILE A 47 8.46 6.16 -8.26
C ILE A 47 7.59 6.89 -7.22
N PHE A 48 6.58 6.23 -6.66
CA PHE A 48 5.71 6.83 -5.65
C PHE A 48 6.47 7.11 -4.35
N ASP A 49 7.29 6.16 -3.90
CA ASP A 49 8.15 6.36 -2.71
C ASP A 49 9.07 7.58 -2.88
N ILE A 50 9.69 7.72 -4.07
CA ILE A 50 10.52 8.88 -4.41
C ILE A 50 9.70 10.15 -4.44
N THR A 51 8.49 10.16 -5.03
CA THR A 51 7.64 11.34 -5.03
C THR A 51 7.23 11.77 -3.63
N THR A 52 6.91 10.83 -2.75
CA THR A 52 6.58 11.09 -1.34
C THR A 52 7.79 11.66 -0.60
N TYR A 53 8.99 11.11 -0.85
CA TYR A 53 10.22 11.66 -0.32
C TYR A 53 10.45 13.11 -0.78
N LEU A 54 10.35 13.38 -2.08
CA LEU A 54 10.54 14.72 -2.64
C LEU A 54 9.50 15.71 -2.15
N PHE A 55 8.24 15.28 -2.01
CA PHE A 55 7.17 16.10 -1.45
C PHE A 55 7.51 16.53 -0.03
N MET A 56 7.90 15.58 0.83
CA MET A 56 8.33 15.89 2.21
C MET A 56 9.58 16.78 2.25
N TRP A 57 10.53 16.56 1.34
CA TRP A 57 11.77 17.32 1.27
C TRP A 57 11.56 18.77 0.83
N PHE A 58 10.78 19.00 -0.24
CA PHE A 58 10.61 20.33 -0.82
C PHE A 58 9.47 21.12 -0.20
N TYR A 59 8.33 20.49 0.09
CA TYR A 59 7.16 21.19 0.60
C TYR A 59 7.25 21.47 2.10
N PHE A 60 7.68 20.48 2.90
CA PHE A 60 7.86 20.64 4.34
C PHE A 60 9.27 21.09 4.75
N ASP A 61 10.16 21.29 3.78
CA ASP A 61 11.54 21.74 3.99
C ASP A 61 12.28 20.91 5.06
N ILE A 62 12.08 19.59 5.01
CA ILE A 62 12.70 18.61 5.92
C ILE A 62 14.06 18.21 5.33
N LYS A 63 14.99 19.15 5.30
CA LYS A 63 16.32 18.98 4.70
C LYS A 63 17.39 18.56 5.70
N THR A 64 17.19 18.91 6.97
CA THR A 64 18.16 18.69 8.04
C THR A 64 17.47 18.10 9.27
N ALA A 65 18.21 17.29 10.03
CA ALA A 65 17.74 16.64 11.25
C ALA A 65 17.79 17.57 12.49
N ASP A 66 17.77 18.89 12.28
CA ASP A 66 17.97 19.88 13.34
C ASP A 66 16.71 20.08 14.19
N ASP A 67 15.54 19.80 13.62
CA ASP A 67 14.24 19.95 14.28
C ASP A 67 13.61 18.58 14.56
N PRO A 68 13.53 18.15 15.84
CA PRO A 68 12.90 16.91 16.25
C PRO A 68 11.45 16.78 15.75
N TYR A 69 10.71 17.88 15.66
CA TYR A 69 9.33 17.86 15.18
C TYR A 69 9.24 17.49 13.69
N LYS A 70 10.15 18.01 12.86
CA LYS A 70 10.22 17.68 11.43
C LYS A 70 10.58 16.21 11.19
N ILE A 71 11.44 15.64 12.04
CA ILE A 71 11.78 14.21 11.98
C ILE A 71 10.53 13.36 12.26
N LEU A 72 9.80 13.68 13.32
CA LEU A 72 8.56 12.99 13.68
C LEU A 72 7.49 13.14 12.60
N LEU A 73 7.39 14.33 12.00
CA LEU A 73 6.46 14.60 10.90
C LEU A 73 6.77 13.71 9.69
N PHE A 74 8.04 13.60 9.32
CA PHE A 74 8.49 12.71 8.25
C PHE A 74 8.18 11.25 8.58
N GLN A 75 8.54 10.79 9.78
CA GLN A 75 8.29 9.41 10.21
C GLN A 75 6.80 9.06 10.21
N THR A 76 5.95 9.95 10.70
CA THR A 76 4.49 9.73 10.74
C THR A 76 3.91 9.69 9.32
N GLY A 77 4.30 10.65 8.47
CA GLY A 77 3.81 10.68 7.11
C GLY A 77 4.28 9.47 6.30
N TRP A 78 5.55 9.11 6.41
CA TRP A 78 6.13 7.92 5.78
C TRP A 78 5.46 6.63 6.26
N PHE A 79 5.10 6.56 7.55
CA PHE A 79 4.33 5.46 8.10
C PHE A 79 2.94 5.35 7.44
N CYS A 80 2.19 6.46 7.41
CA CYS A 80 0.84 6.47 6.83
C CYS A 80 0.85 6.11 5.34
N GLU A 81 1.77 6.70 4.57
CA GLU A 81 1.88 6.44 3.14
C GLU A 81 2.29 5.00 2.85
N GLY A 82 3.35 4.52 3.48
CA GLY A 82 3.85 3.16 3.27
C GLY A 82 2.86 2.09 3.70
N ALA A 83 2.15 2.29 4.82
CA ALA A 83 1.16 1.33 5.29
C ALA A 83 -0.07 1.27 4.36
N LEU A 84 -0.55 2.42 3.87
CA LEU A 84 -1.69 2.48 2.97
C LEU A 84 -1.35 1.98 1.57
N SER A 85 -0.17 2.31 1.03
CA SER A 85 0.27 1.81 -0.28
C SER A 85 0.45 0.29 -0.28
N GLN A 86 0.97 -0.28 0.80
CA GLN A 86 1.06 -1.74 1.00
C GLN A 86 -0.31 -2.42 1.04
N LEU A 87 -1.27 -1.87 1.78
CA LEU A 87 -2.64 -2.42 1.79
C LEU A 87 -3.28 -2.35 0.41
N LEU A 88 -3.05 -1.26 -0.31
CA LEU A 88 -3.58 -1.04 -1.64
C LEU A 88 -2.98 -2.02 -2.65
N VAL A 89 -1.66 -2.25 -2.63
CA VAL A 89 -1.02 -3.20 -3.56
C VAL A 89 -1.49 -4.63 -3.30
N ILE A 90 -1.59 -5.05 -2.04
CA ILE A 90 -2.11 -6.38 -1.68
C ILE A 90 -3.53 -6.57 -2.23
N TYR A 91 -4.37 -5.55 -2.10
CA TYR A 91 -5.73 -5.58 -2.64
C TYR A 91 -5.74 -5.71 -4.18
N ILE A 92 -4.83 -5.03 -4.88
CA ILE A 92 -4.76 -5.07 -6.36
C ILE A 92 -4.21 -6.40 -6.88
N ILE A 93 -3.21 -6.99 -6.21
CA ILE A 93 -2.55 -8.23 -6.66
C ILE A 93 -3.34 -9.49 -6.31
N ARG A 94 -4.31 -9.39 -5.40
CA ARG A 94 -5.13 -10.53 -4.95
C ARG A 94 -5.84 -11.26 -6.08
N SER A 95 -6.36 -10.54 -7.07
CA SER A 95 -7.13 -11.12 -8.18
C SER A 95 -6.60 -10.62 -9.52
N PRO A 96 -6.54 -11.43 -10.58
CA PRO A 96 -6.17 -10.96 -11.93
C PRO A 96 -7.17 -9.94 -12.50
N LYS A 97 -8.40 -9.96 -12.01
CA LYS A 97 -9.51 -9.16 -12.55
C LYS A 97 -9.42 -7.71 -12.07
N ILE A 98 -10.13 -6.82 -12.78
CA ILE A 98 -10.21 -5.41 -12.40
C ILE A 98 -11.07 -5.27 -11.14
N PRO A 99 -10.51 -4.80 -10.00
CA PRO A 99 -11.30 -4.55 -8.80
C PRO A 99 -12.40 -3.53 -9.10
N PHE A 100 -13.60 -3.76 -8.58
CA PHE A 100 -14.82 -2.94 -8.74
C PHE A 100 -15.58 -3.04 -10.08
N ILE A 101 -14.96 -3.51 -11.16
CA ILE A 101 -15.64 -3.65 -12.47
C ILE A 101 -15.94 -5.12 -12.79
N GLN A 102 -14.97 -6.02 -12.56
CA GLN A 102 -15.07 -7.43 -12.98
C GLN A 102 -15.19 -8.40 -11.81
N THR A 103 -14.69 -8.01 -10.63
CA THR A 103 -14.86 -8.75 -9.38
C THR A 103 -15.01 -7.75 -8.25
N ASN A 104 -16.07 -7.91 -7.47
CA ASN A 104 -16.10 -7.36 -6.13
C ASN A 104 -15.25 -8.28 -5.25
N ALA A 105 -14.22 -7.73 -4.61
CA ALA A 105 -13.53 -8.42 -3.54
C ALA A 105 -14.57 -8.96 -2.54
N ALA A 106 -14.34 -10.14 -1.97
CA ALA A 106 -15.21 -10.65 -0.92
C ALA A 106 -15.42 -9.55 0.13
N LYS A 107 -16.70 -9.26 0.48
CA LYS A 107 -17.09 -8.18 1.42
C LYS A 107 -16.18 -8.06 2.67
N PRO A 108 -15.69 -9.15 3.29
CA PRO A 108 -14.78 -9.08 4.43
C PRO A 108 -13.48 -8.32 4.15
N ILE A 109 -12.93 -8.40 2.93
CA ILE A 109 -11.66 -7.77 2.59
C ILE A 109 -11.82 -6.29 2.32
N MET A 110 -12.90 -5.86 1.67
CA MET A 110 -13.23 -4.44 1.57
C MET A 110 -13.41 -3.82 2.96
N VAL A 111 -14.14 -4.50 3.85
CA VAL A 111 -14.36 -4.04 5.22
C VAL A 111 -13.04 -3.99 5.99
N ALA A 112 -12.20 -5.02 5.89
CA ALA A 112 -10.88 -5.04 6.51
C ALA A 112 -9.98 -3.90 6.00
N THR A 113 -9.91 -3.68 4.68
CA THR A 113 -9.12 -2.58 4.10
C THR A 113 -9.60 -1.22 4.59
N VAL A 114 -10.91 -0.98 4.66
CA VAL A 114 -11.48 0.27 5.18
C VAL A 114 -11.16 0.44 6.67
N ILE A 115 -11.35 -0.61 7.48
CA ILE A 115 -11.06 -0.56 8.92
C ILE A 115 -9.57 -0.30 9.17
N ILE A 116 -8.68 -1.04 8.51
CA ILE A 116 -7.23 -0.87 8.69
C ILE A 116 -6.80 0.52 8.21
N SER A 117 -7.33 1.01 7.09
CA SER A 117 -7.04 2.36 6.61
C SER A 117 -7.52 3.42 7.59
N ALA A 118 -8.71 3.25 8.17
CA ALA A 118 -9.24 4.14 9.21
C ALA A 118 -8.38 4.12 10.48
N ILE A 119 -7.88 2.95 10.89
CA ILE A 119 -6.94 2.84 12.00
C ILE A 119 -5.64 3.58 11.68
N ILE A 120 -5.04 3.36 10.51
CA ILE A 120 -3.77 4.01 10.11
C ILE A 120 -3.93 5.54 10.07
N LEU A 121 -5.04 6.04 9.53
CA LEU A 121 -5.30 7.48 9.46
C LEU A 121 -5.70 8.06 10.82
N GLY A 122 -6.29 7.26 11.71
CA GLY A 122 -6.70 7.66 13.05
C GLY A 122 -5.57 7.64 14.09
N LEU A 123 -4.56 6.78 13.93
CA LEU A 123 -3.44 6.64 14.86
C LEU A 123 -2.71 7.96 15.18
N PRO A 124 -2.40 8.84 14.20
CA PRO A 124 -1.77 10.13 14.48
C PRO A 124 -2.60 11.09 15.34
N PHE A 125 -3.92 10.88 15.47
CA PHE A 125 -4.82 11.74 16.27
C PHE A 125 -5.01 11.27 17.71
N ILE A 126 -4.44 10.13 18.08
CA ILE A 126 -4.59 9.57 19.43
C ILE A 126 -3.37 9.99 20.25
N ASP A 127 -3.55 10.98 21.13
CA ASP A 127 -2.49 11.58 21.95
C ASP A 127 -1.69 10.54 22.78
N ALA A 128 -2.34 9.45 23.19
CA ALA A 128 -1.70 8.35 23.92
C ALA A 128 -0.60 7.63 23.13
N PHE A 129 -0.63 7.69 21.79
CA PHE A 129 0.36 7.05 20.93
C PHE A 129 1.51 7.99 20.51
N HIS A 130 1.41 9.30 20.76
CA HIS A 130 2.48 10.25 20.43
C HIS A 130 3.78 9.95 21.20
N GLY A 131 3.67 9.59 22.48
CA GLY A 131 4.82 9.28 23.33
C GLY A 131 5.45 7.91 23.07
N PHE A 132 4.67 6.92 22.61
CA PHE A 132 5.15 5.54 22.43
C PHE A 132 5.61 5.25 21.00
N PHE A 133 4.89 5.76 19.98
CA PHE A 133 5.21 5.53 18.57
C PHE A 133 5.91 6.70 17.90
N GLN A 134 6.21 7.78 18.63
CA GLN A 134 6.85 8.96 18.06
C GLN A 134 6.05 9.51 16.86
N MET A 135 4.73 9.57 17.01
CA MET A 135 3.81 10.07 16.00
C MET A 135 3.36 11.49 16.32
N VAL A 136 3.18 12.32 15.29
CA VAL A 136 2.66 13.68 15.41
C VAL A 136 1.50 13.93 14.46
N HIS A 137 0.69 14.94 14.77
CA HIS A 137 -0.38 15.35 13.87
C HIS A 137 0.17 15.81 12.52
N LEU A 138 -0.35 15.20 11.45
CA LEU A 138 -0.01 15.59 10.09
C LEU A 138 -0.87 16.78 9.65
N PRO A 139 -0.28 17.78 8.97
CA PRO A 139 -1.03 18.89 8.39
C PRO A 139 -2.07 18.41 7.37
N ALA A 140 -3.21 19.12 7.27
CA ALA A 140 -4.29 18.78 6.33
C ALA A 140 -3.81 18.65 4.87
N ILE A 141 -2.83 19.46 4.47
CA ILE A 141 -2.23 19.41 3.13
C ILE A 141 -1.53 18.07 2.85
N TYR A 142 -0.96 17.42 3.87
CA TYR A 142 -0.38 16.10 3.72
C TYR A 142 -1.44 15.06 3.38
N TYR A 143 -2.61 15.10 4.03
CA TYR A 143 -3.71 14.18 3.72
C TYR A 143 -4.26 14.37 2.31
N ALA A 144 -4.32 15.62 1.81
CA ALA A 144 -4.69 15.89 0.43
C ALA A 144 -3.67 15.31 -0.57
N TYR A 145 -2.37 15.48 -0.30
CA TYR A 145 -1.30 14.85 -1.07
C TYR A 145 -1.40 13.33 -1.04
N LEU A 146 -1.55 12.74 0.17
CA LEU A 146 -1.63 11.31 0.39
C LEU A 146 -2.78 10.68 -0.40
N PHE A 147 -3.96 11.32 -0.39
CA PHE A 147 -5.10 10.86 -1.19
C PHE A 147 -4.77 10.87 -2.70
N GLY A 148 -4.20 11.96 -3.20
CA GLY A 148 -3.80 12.07 -4.61
C GLY A 148 -2.73 11.03 -5.01
N CYS A 149 -1.75 10.80 -4.13
CA CYS A 149 -0.69 9.82 -4.31
C CYS A 149 -1.27 8.39 -4.38
N LEU A 150 -2.10 7.99 -3.40
CA LEU A 150 -2.72 6.66 -3.36
C LEU A 150 -3.68 6.42 -4.54
N PHE A 151 -4.46 7.43 -4.92
CA PHE A 151 -5.33 7.33 -6.09
C PHE A 151 -4.52 7.13 -7.37
N SER A 152 -3.46 7.91 -7.55
CA SER A 152 -2.55 7.78 -8.70
C SER A 152 -1.84 6.42 -8.70
N TYR A 153 -1.40 5.95 -7.52
CA TYR A 153 -0.82 4.62 -7.32
C TYR A 153 -1.79 3.54 -7.79
N PHE A 154 -3.05 3.59 -7.35
CA PHE A 154 -4.09 2.65 -7.77
C PHE A 154 -4.26 2.62 -9.29
N VAL A 155 -4.35 3.78 -9.95
CA VAL A 155 -4.52 3.87 -11.40
C VAL A 155 -3.31 3.28 -12.14
N VAL A 156 -2.10 3.68 -11.75
CA VAL A 156 -0.86 3.24 -12.41
C VAL A 156 -0.62 1.75 -12.22
N THR A 157 -0.76 1.24 -11.00
CA THR A 157 -0.58 -0.19 -10.70
C THR A 157 -1.63 -1.05 -11.39
N GLN A 158 -2.88 -0.59 -11.46
CA GLN A 158 -3.93 -1.28 -12.19
C GLN A 158 -3.65 -1.31 -13.70
N PHE A 159 -3.13 -0.22 -14.26
CA PHE A 159 -2.71 -0.17 -15.66
C PHE A 159 -1.50 -1.07 -15.93
N ALA A 160 -0.48 -1.02 -15.08
CA ALA A 160 0.70 -1.88 -15.15
C ALA A 160 0.31 -3.35 -15.11
N LYS A 161 -0.62 -3.73 -14.22
CA LYS A 161 -1.19 -5.08 -14.16
C LYS A 161 -1.87 -5.50 -15.46
N MET A 162 -2.68 -4.63 -16.08
CA MET A 162 -3.32 -4.94 -17.37
C MET A 162 -2.29 -5.14 -18.49
N ILE A 163 -1.21 -4.35 -18.49
CA ILE A 163 -0.08 -4.54 -19.42
C ILE A 163 0.61 -5.88 -19.17
N TYR A 164 0.91 -6.20 -17.91
CA TYR A 164 1.54 -7.46 -17.53
C TYR A 164 0.72 -8.67 -18.01
N LEU A 165 -0.59 -8.65 -17.78
CA LEU A 165 -1.50 -9.70 -18.24
C LEU A 165 -1.50 -9.85 -19.77
N ARG A 166 -1.48 -8.74 -20.51
CA ARG A 166 -1.41 -8.77 -21.99
C ARG A 166 -0.06 -9.27 -22.51
N LEU A 167 1.03 -8.93 -21.85
CA LEU A 167 2.38 -9.28 -22.29
C LEU A 167 2.73 -10.74 -21.99
N PHE A 168 2.35 -11.22 -20.81
CA PHE A 168 2.77 -12.55 -20.34
C PHE A 168 1.68 -13.61 -20.45
N ASN A 169 0.41 -13.24 -20.68
CA ASN A 169 -0.76 -14.14 -20.74
C ASN A 169 -0.88 -15.11 -19.55
N THR A 170 -0.16 -14.84 -18.46
CA THR A 170 -0.12 -15.65 -17.25
C THR A 170 -0.29 -14.75 -16.05
N TRP A 171 -1.23 -15.11 -15.18
CA TRP A 171 -1.35 -14.52 -13.86
C TRP A 171 -0.84 -15.52 -12.84
N PHE A 172 0.32 -15.21 -12.24
CA PHE A 172 1.09 -16.12 -11.38
C PHE A 172 1.62 -17.39 -12.07
#